data_AF-A0A916VHZ8-F1
#
_entry.id   AF-A0A916VHZ8-F1
#
_cell.length_a   1.000
_cell.length_b   1.000
_cell.length_c   1.000
_cell.angle_alpha   90.00
_cell.angle_beta   90.00
_cell.angle_gamma   90.00
#
_symmetry.space_group_name_H-M   'P 1'
#
loop_
_entity.id
_entity.type
_entity.pdbx_description
1 polymer ?
#
loop_
_entity_poly.entity_id
_entity_poly.type
_entity_poly.pdbx_seq_one_letter_code
_entity_poly.pdbx_strand_id
1 'polypeptide(L)'
;MFPFHQFQIGKRLIKTAVAVFMTAQICYLLNWPMIFAVITAIVTVEPTVDASIRKGLIRFPAAAIGAAFAMIFEAWLGPQPLTFTLSALSTIYVCNLLGWNQALVVSTLTAVNMIYVSEGHFLMEFVVRLGTTITGIVVSAAVNFILFRPNYMSELKTNLSQTYASILTQARLVLDRKVRTSDLLPLTASLEASLDKIQTLLEYQSADLRFKRTSFADLRKLVTIKKHLQFLRRILIYMETAVHSQDEHERTLCYQLLDSKIQKLQAKRHLLYSVK
;
A
#
# COMPACT_ATOMS: atom_id res chain seq x y z
N MET A 1 11.59 8.21 31.75
CA MET A 1 10.85 6.94 31.58
C MET A 1 9.86 7.15 30.46
N PHE A 2 10.25 6.80 29.22
CA PHE A 2 9.38 6.97 28.05
C PHE A 2 8.26 5.93 28.08
N PRO A 3 6.98 6.31 27.87
CA PRO A 3 5.89 5.36 27.93
C PRO A 3 5.98 4.42 26.73
N PHE A 4 6.24 3.14 27.00
CA PHE A 4 6.10 2.07 26.02
C PHE A 4 4.62 1.96 25.61
N HIS A 5 4.21 2.72 24.59
CA HIS A 5 3.02 2.38 23.82
C HIS A 5 3.25 1.01 23.21
N GLN A 6 2.28 0.10 23.36
CA GLN A 6 2.33 -1.25 22.81
C GLN A 6 2.59 -1.17 21.29
N PHE A 7 3.83 -1.47 20.88
CA PHE A 7 4.19 -1.61 19.48
C PHE A 7 3.43 -2.81 18.92
N GLN A 8 2.26 -2.58 18.32
CA GLN A 8 1.65 -3.58 17.48
C GLN A 8 2.57 -3.79 16.28
N ILE A 9 3.35 -4.87 16.33
CA ILE A 9 4.26 -5.24 15.24
C ILE A 9 3.41 -5.42 13.99
N GLY A 10 3.49 -4.45 13.08
CA GLY A 10 2.70 -4.47 11.85
C GLY A 10 3.10 -5.65 10.96
N LYS A 11 2.12 -6.26 10.29
CA LYS A 11 2.33 -7.37 9.33
C LYS A 11 3.43 -7.06 8.30
N ARG A 12 3.61 -5.78 7.95
CA ARG A 12 4.69 -5.30 7.07
C ARG A 12 6.09 -5.48 7.66
N LEU A 13 6.28 -5.23 8.95
CA LEU A 13 7.58 -5.38 9.61
C LEU A 13 8.04 -6.84 9.55
N ILE A 14 7.17 -7.76 9.96
CA ILE A 14 7.51 -9.19 10.03
C ILE A 14 7.85 -9.73 8.65
N LYS A 15 7.04 -9.43 7.64
CA LYS A 15 7.29 -9.93 6.28
C LYS A 15 8.54 -9.32 5.65
N THR A 16 8.85 -8.05 5.93
CA THR A 16 10.13 -7.45 5.51
C THR A 16 11.30 -8.15 6.19
N ALA A 17 11.24 -8.38 7.50
CA ALA A 17 12.31 -9.07 8.23
C ALA A 17 12.56 -10.49 7.69
N VAL A 18 11.49 -11.25 7.43
CA VAL A 18 11.62 -12.60 6.85
C VAL A 18 12.15 -12.55 5.42
N ALA A 19 11.68 -11.60 4.58
CA ALA A 19 12.22 -11.42 3.24
C ALA A 19 13.72 -11.08 3.25
N VAL A 20 14.16 -10.22 4.17
CA VAL A 20 15.57 -9.87 4.36
C VAL A 20 16.38 -11.11 4.72
N PHE A 21 15.95 -11.85 5.74
CA PHE A 21 16.64 -13.06 6.19
C PHE A 21 16.77 -14.10 5.08
N MET A 22 15.65 -14.43 4.41
CA MET A 22 15.64 -15.42 3.32
C MET A 22 16.52 -14.97 2.14
N THR A 23 16.46 -13.68 1.77
CA THR A 23 17.27 -13.16 0.66
C THR A 23 18.76 -13.21 0.99
N ALA A 24 19.14 -12.77 2.20
CA ALA A 24 20.53 -12.83 2.65
C ALA A 24 21.04 -14.28 2.68
N GLN A 25 20.23 -15.23 3.17
CA GLN A 25 20.59 -16.64 3.22
C GLN A 25 20.83 -17.22 1.82
N ILE A 26 19.97 -16.91 0.85
CA ILE A 26 20.14 -17.36 -0.54
C ILE A 26 21.41 -16.76 -1.15
N CYS A 27 21.66 -15.46 -0.96
CA CYS A 27 22.88 -14.82 -1.46
C CYS A 27 24.15 -15.39 -0.81
N TYR A 28 24.11 -15.69 0.49
CA TYR A 28 25.22 -16.34 1.20
C TYR A 28 25.56 -17.70 0.59
N LEU A 29 24.55 -18.53 0.30
CA LEU A 29 24.74 -19.84 -0.33
C LEU A 29 25.28 -19.77 -1.77
N LEU A 30 24.92 -18.72 -2.50
CA LEU A 30 25.38 -18.49 -3.88
C LEU A 30 26.71 -17.71 -3.96
N ASN A 31 27.30 -17.34 -2.83
CA ASN A 31 28.47 -16.44 -2.75
C ASN A 31 28.26 -15.12 -3.51
N TRP A 32 27.04 -14.57 -3.45
CA TRP A 32 26.67 -13.30 -4.08
C TRP A 32 26.63 -12.15 -3.05
N PRO A 33 26.84 -10.89 -3.49
CA PRO A 33 26.78 -9.74 -2.60
C PRO A 33 25.37 -9.57 -2.03
N MET A 34 25.25 -9.74 -0.71
CA MET A 34 23.96 -9.77 0.00
C MET A 34 23.27 -8.40 0.03
N ILE A 35 24.03 -7.31 0.15
CA ILE A 35 23.52 -5.96 0.41
C ILE A 35 22.46 -5.56 -0.62
N PHE A 36 22.74 -5.74 -1.91
CA PHE A 36 21.85 -5.28 -2.96
C PHE A 36 20.61 -6.15 -3.14
N ALA A 37 20.75 -7.46 -2.98
CA ALA A 37 19.60 -8.35 -2.95
C ALA A 37 18.68 -8.00 -1.77
N VAL A 38 19.25 -7.76 -0.59
CA VAL A 38 18.52 -7.36 0.62
C VAL A 38 17.83 -6.01 0.45
N ILE A 39 18.54 -4.98 -0.04
CA ILE A 39 17.92 -3.67 -0.36
C ILE A 39 16.75 -3.88 -1.32
N THR A 40 16.94 -4.68 -2.36
CA THR A 40 15.92 -4.97 -3.36
C THR A 40 14.72 -5.68 -2.75
N ALA A 41 14.94 -6.63 -1.83
CA ALA A 41 13.86 -7.28 -1.10
C ALA A 41 13.09 -6.26 -0.24
N ILE A 42 13.79 -5.47 0.58
CA ILE A 42 13.17 -4.47 1.49
C ILE A 42 12.25 -3.52 0.72
N VAL A 43 12.78 -2.94 -0.35
CA VAL A 43 12.05 -1.92 -1.10
C VAL A 43 10.90 -2.53 -1.90
N THR A 44 10.93 -3.83 -2.23
CA THR A 44 9.94 -4.54 -3.09
C THR A 44 8.84 -5.23 -2.29
N VAL A 45 9.02 -5.41 -0.99
CA VAL A 45 7.97 -5.88 -0.09
C VAL A 45 6.83 -4.85 -0.02
N GLU A 46 5.65 -5.25 -0.47
CA GLU A 46 4.42 -4.42 -0.51
C GLU A 46 3.27 -5.09 0.23
N PRO A 47 2.19 -4.38 0.61
CA PRO A 47 1.02 -4.95 1.27
C PRO A 47 0.38 -6.14 0.55
N THR A 48 0.41 -6.16 -0.78
CA THR A 48 -0.20 -7.20 -1.64
C THR A 48 0.84 -7.82 -2.57
N VAL A 49 0.56 -9.03 -3.04
CA VAL A 49 1.48 -9.76 -3.93
C VAL A 49 1.54 -9.07 -5.31
N ASP A 50 0.41 -8.61 -5.84
CA ASP A 50 0.33 -7.85 -7.09
C ASP A 50 1.24 -6.61 -7.05
N ALA A 51 1.17 -5.85 -5.96
CA ALA A 51 1.97 -4.63 -5.82
C ALA A 51 3.47 -4.95 -5.76
N SER A 52 3.87 -6.00 -5.04
CA SER A 52 5.27 -6.45 -5.01
C SER A 52 5.77 -6.84 -6.39
N ILE A 53 4.99 -7.61 -7.15
CA ILE A 53 5.36 -8.04 -8.50
C ILE A 53 5.46 -6.84 -9.45
N ARG A 54 4.46 -5.95 -9.46
CA ARG A 54 4.46 -4.75 -10.30
C ARG A 54 5.67 -3.86 -10.02
N LYS A 55 6.01 -3.64 -8.75
CA LYS A 55 7.21 -2.88 -8.38
C LYS A 55 8.49 -3.60 -8.80
N GLY A 56 8.56 -4.91 -8.63
CA GLY A 56 9.69 -5.72 -9.11
C GLY A 56 9.91 -5.60 -10.62
N LEU A 57 8.85 -5.67 -11.41
CA LEU A 57 8.90 -5.57 -12.88
C LEU A 57 9.37 -4.19 -13.37
N ILE A 58 9.10 -3.12 -12.63
CA ILE A 58 9.62 -1.78 -12.95
C ILE A 58 11.07 -1.64 -12.49
N ARG A 59 11.43 -2.22 -11.34
CA ARG A 59 12.76 -2.08 -10.76
C ARG A 59 13.84 -2.86 -11.46
N PHE A 60 13.53 -4.06 -11.93
CA PHE A 60 14.50 -4.87 -12.64
C PHE A 60 15.13 -4.13 -13.84
N PRO A 61 14.35 -3.60 -14.80
CA PRO A 61 14.92 -2.86 -15.93
C PRO A 61 15.52 -1.52 -15.50
N ALA A 62 14.96 -0.82 -14.50
CA ALA A 62 15.55 0.41 -13.99
C ALA A 62 16.95 0.19 -13.38
N ALA A 63 17.13 -0.89 -12.61
CA ALA A 63 18.43 -1.26 -12.05
C ALA A 63 19.41 -1.70 -13.14
N ALA A 64 18.94 -2.43 -14.16
CA ALA A 64 19.74 -2.81 -15.31
C ALA A 64 20.25 -1.59 -16.09
N ILE A 65 19.41 -0.57 -16.30
CA ILE A 65 19.79 0.69 -16.95
C ILE A 65 20.84 1.43 -16.12
N GLY A 66 20.65 1.52 -14.80
CA GLY A 66 21.63 2.17 -13.92
C GLY A 66 22.98 1.45 -13.94
N ALA A 67 22.96 0.12 -13.89
CA ALA A 67 24.15 -0.72 -14.03
C ALA A 67 24.85 -0.53 -15.39
N ALA A 68 24.09 -0.44 -16.48
CA ALA A 68 24.64 -0.24 -17.82
C ALA A 68 25.31 1.14 -17.96
N PHE A 69 24.68 2.21 -17.47
CA PHE A 69 25.30 3.54 -17.50
C PHE A 69 26.58 3.61 -16.67
N ALA A 70 26.61 2.94 -15.51
CA ALA A 70 27.81 2.84 -14.70
C ALA A 70 28.97 2.22 -15.50
N MET A 71 28.74 1.06 -16.13
CA MET A 71 29.76 0.40 -16.95
C MET A 71 30.24 1.27 -18.11
N ILE A 72 29.34 1.95 -18.82
CA ILE A 72 29.68 2.77 -19.99
C ILE A 72 30.58 3.94 -19.56
N PHE A 73 30.17 4.70 -18.56
CA PHE A 73 30.92 5.89 -18.15
C PHE A 73 32.21 5.51 -17.43
N GLU A 74 32.21 4.44 -16.65
CA GLU A 74 33.42 3.96 -15.97
C GLU A 74 34.46 3.47 -16.98
N ALA A 75 34.04 2.75 -18.03
CA ALA A 75 34.95 2.33 -19.10
C ALA A 75 35.56 3.51 -19.87
N TRP A 76 34.87 4.65 -19.95
CA TRP A 76 35.35 5.83 -20.67
C TRP A 76 36.20 6.78 -19.82
N LEU A 77 35.80 7.00 -18.56
CA LEU A 77 36.34 8.07 -17.70
C LEU A 77 37.09 7.52 -16.48
N GLY A 78 37.00 6.21 -16.21
CA GLY A 78 37.44 5.60 -14.97
C GLY A 78 36.57 5.98 -13.76
N PRO A 79 36.96 5.59 -12.53
CA PRO A 79 36.21 5.87 -11.31
C PRO A 79 36.45 7.30 -10.80
N GLN A 80 36.00 8.31 -11.55
CA GLN A 80 36.12 9.74 -11.20
C GLN A 80 34.78 10.35 -10.76
N PRO A 81 34.77 11.47 -10.02
CA PRO A 81 33.53 12.17 -9.64
C PRO A 81 32.59 12.47 -10.81
N LEU A 82 33.15 12.74 -12.00
CA LEU A 82 32.40 12.98 -13.22
C LEU A 82 31.60 11.75 -13.66
N THR A 83 32.19 10.55 -13.53
CA THR A 83 31.56 9.26 -13.85
C THR A 83 30.32 9.01 -13.01
N PHE A 84 30.41 9.25 -11.70
CA PHE A 84 29.27 9.14 -10.79
C PHE A 84 28.15 10.10 -11.19
N THR A 85 28.50 11.34 -11.54
CA THR A 85 27.54 12.37 -11.93
C THR A 85 26.81 12.01 -13.22
N LEU A 86 27.55 11.62 -14.27
CA LEU A 86 26.97 11.26 -15.55
C LEU A 86 26.11 9.99 -15.44
N SER A 87 26.61 8.97 -14.75
CA SER A 87 25.87 7.73 -14.53
C SER A 87 24.55 7.96 -13.79
N ALA A 88 24.57 8.72 -12.69
CA ALA A 88 23.37 9.07 -11.95
C ALA A 88 22.41 9.93 -12.79
N LEU A 89 22.90 10.98 -13.46
CA LEU A 89 22.09 11.89 -14.26
C LEU A 89 21.39 11.15 -15.41
N SER A 90 22.13 10.34 -16.18
CA SER A 90 21.57 9.54 -17.28
C SER A 90 20.55 8.52 -16.78
N THR A 91 20.83 7.87 -15.64
CA THR A 91 19.89 6.93 -15.03
C THR A 91 18.59 7.60 -14.62
N ILE A 92 18.67 8.75 -13.93
CA ILE A 92 17.51 9.54 -13.51
C ILE A 92 16.72 10.01 -14.72
N TYR A 93 17.40 10.57 -15.72
CA TYR A 93 16.78 11.07 -16.94
C TYR A 93 15.97 9.98 -17.66
N VAL A 94 16.57 8.81 -17.89
CA VAL A 94 15.90 7.70 -18.57
C VAL A 94 14.76 7.13 -17.72
N CYS A 95 14.96 6.95 -16.41
CA CYS A 95 13.89 6.47 -15.53
C CYS A 95 12.70 7.43 -15.48
N ASN A 96 12.95 8.74 -15.49
CA ASN A 96 11.90 9.76 -15.56
C ASN A 96 11.17 9.73 -16.91
N LEU A 97 11.90 9.61 -18.01
CA LEU A 97 11.33 9.49 -19.35
C LEU A 97 10.38 8.29 -19.46
N LEU A 98 10.69 7.19 -18.77
CA LEU A 98 9.88 5.97 -18.73
C LEU A 98 8.79 5.99 -17.64
N GLY A 99 8.70 7.04 -16.83
CA GLY A 99 7.73 7.17 -15.74
C GLY A 99 8.01 6.27 -14.52
N TRP A 100 9.25 5.77 -14.36
CA TRP A 100 9.65 4.82 -13.32
C TRP A 100 10.07 5.50 -12.00
N ASN A 101 9.27 6.45 -11.54
CA ASN A 101 9.57 7.28 -10.36
C ASN A 101 9.84 6.44 -9.08
N GLN A 102 9.16 5.30 -8.95
CA GLN A 102 9.29 4.41 -7.80
C GLN A 102 10.62 3.62 -7.76
N ALA A 103 11.37 3.61 -8.87
CA ALA A 103 12.64 2.91 -9.00
C ALA A 103 13.86 3.85 -8.98
N LEU A 104 13.66 5.17 -9.13
CA LEU A 104 14.73 6.17 -9.24
C LEU A 104 15.82 6.05 -8.19
N VAL A 105 15.43 5.97 -6.90
CA VAL A 105 16.39 5.91 -5.80
C VAL A 105 17.25 4.64 -5.89
N VAL A 106 16.63 3.50 -6.18
CA VAL A 106 17.31 2.20 -6.22
C VAL A 106 18.17 2.07 -7.48
N SER A 107 17.70 2.55 -8.63
CA SER A 107 18.49 2.53 -9.88
C SER A 107 19.68 3.47 -9.81
N THR A 108 19.51 4.67 -9.25
CA THR A 108 20.62 5.62 -9.06
C THR A 108 21.64 5.09 -8.06
N LEU A 109 21.19 4.48 -6.96
CA LEU A 109 22.08 3.83 -6.00
C LEU A 109 22.86 2.67 -6.66
N THR A 110 22.21 1.92 -7.54
CA THR A 110 22.84 0.85 -8.33
C THR A 110 23.93 1.42 -9.24
N ALA A 111 23.61 2.49 -9.97
CA ALA A 111 24.51 3.16 -10.89
C ALA A 111 25.77 3.70 -10.19
N VAL A 112 25.60 4.34 -9.03
CA VAL A 112 26.70 4.88 -8.22
C VAL A 112 27.54 3.77 -7.60
N ASN A 113 26.92 2.74 -7.02
CA ASN A 113 27.68 1.69 -6.34
C ASN A 113 28.51 0.83 -7.30
N MET A 114 28.03 0.57 -8.52
CA MET A 114 28.76 -0.27 -9.47
C MET A 114 30.11 0.31 -9.88
N ILE A 115 30.24 1.64 -9.90
CA ILE A 115 31.50 2.33 -10.22
C ILE A 115 32.59 2.04 -9.16
N TYR A 116 32.20 1.72 -7.93
CA TYR A 116 33.14 1.40 -6.85
C TYR A 116 33.57 -0.07 -6.84
N VAL A 117 32.75 -0.98 -7.38
CA VAL A 117 32.89 -2.43 -7.22
C VAL A 117 33.56 -3.09 -8.43
N SER A 118 33.58 -2.45 -9.61
CA SER A 118 34.16 -3.01 -10.83
C SER A 118 35.70 -3.05 -10.80
N GLU A 119 36.28 -4.11 -10.22
CA GLU A 119 37.71 -4.42 -10.36
C GLU A 119 38.05 -5.05 -11.74
N GLY A 120 37.49 -4.50 -12.83
CA GLY A 120 37.83 -4.86 -14.21
C GLY A 120 36.98 -5.95 -14.89
N HIS A 121 36.11 -6.67 -14.17
CA HIS A 121 35.21 -7.69 -14.74
C HIS A 121 33.76 -7.18 -14.92
N PHE A 122 33.59 -6.13 -15.72
CA PHE A 122 32.32 -5.41 -15.90
C PHE A 122 31.11 -6.29 -16.23
N LEU A 123 31.26 -7.26 -17.14
CA LEU A 123 30.14 -8.11 -17.57
C LEU A 123 29.72 -9.06 -16.44
N MET A 124 30.68 -9.62 -15.70
CA MET A 124 30.39 -10.51 -14.58
C MET A 124 29.67 -9.75 -13.45
N GLU A 125 30.15 -8.57 -13.08
CA GLU A 125 29.52 -7.69 -12.09
C GLU A 125 28.09 -7.31 -12.50
N PHE A 126 27.88 -7.00 -13.78
CA PHE A 126 26.54 -6.74 -14.32
C PHE A 126 25.60 -7.93 -14.16
N VAL A 127 26.05 -9.14 -14.53
CA VAL A 127 25.24 -10.37 -14.40
C VAL A 127 24.94 -10.69 -12.95
N VAL A 128 25.93 -10.59 -12.06
CA VAL A 128 25.73 -10.75 -10.60
C VAL A 128 24.75 -9.70 -10.08
N ARG A 129 24.79 -8.47 -10.60
CA ARG A 129 23.85 -7.42 -10.22
C ARG A 129 22.41 -7.72 -10.65
N LEU A 130 22.22 -8.20 -11.87
CA LEU A 130 20.90 -8.64 -12.34
C LEU A 130 20.40 -9.82 -11.51
N GLY A 131 21.26 -10.80 -11.25
CA GLY A 131 20.96 -11.97 -10.42
C GLY A 131 20.49 -11.59 -9.02
N THR A 132 21.27 -10.78 -8.30
CA THR A 132 20.92 -10.31 -6.95
C THR A 132 19.62 -9.49 -6.91
N THR A 133 19.37 -8.66 -7.93
CA THR A 133 18.12 -7.90 -8.07
C THR A 133 16.93 -8.84 -8.26
N ILE A 134 17.05 -9.83 -9.16
CA ILE A 134 16.01 -10.85 -9.39
C ILE A 134 15.76 -11.63 -8.10
N THR A 135 16.81 -12.07 -7.40
CA THR A 135 16.67 -12.81 -6.14
C THR A 135 15.89 -11.99 -5.11
N GLY A 136 16.22 -10.72 -4.92
CA GLY A 136 15.47 -9.84 -4.01
C GLY A 136 13.99 -9.68 -4.39
N ILE A 137 13.69 -9.53 -5.69
CA ILE A 137 12.31 -9.44 -6.20
C ILE A 137 11.55 -10.75 -5.98
N VAL A 138 12.15 -11.89 -6.34
CA VAL A 138 11.51 -13.21 -6.25
C VAL A 138 11.27 -13.58 -4.79
N VAL A 139 12.27 -13.41 -3.92
CA VAL A 139 12.14 -13.76 -2.49
C VAL A 139 11.12 -12.86 -1.80
N SER A 140 11.14 -11.55 -2.06
CA SER A 140 10.13 -10.64 -1.47
C SER A 140 8.71 -10.97 -1.90
N ALA A 141 8.49 -11.28 -3.19
CA ALA A 141 7.19 -11.71 -3.69
C ALA A 141 6.77 -13.08 -3.10
N ALA A 142 7.70 -14.03 -3.03
CA ALA A 142 7.45 -15.36 -2.47
C ALA A 142 7.09 -15.30 -0.98
N VAL A 143 7.80 -14.51 -0.18
CA VAL A 143 7.48 -14.31 1.25
C VAL A 143 6.10 -13.68 1.42
N ASN A 144 5.75 -12.70 0.59
CA ASN A 144 4.43 -12.05 0.64
C ASN A 144 3.30 -13.02 0.23
N PHE A 145 3.59 -13.97 -0.67
CA PHE A 145 2.62 -14.96 -1.12
C PHE A 145 2.44 -16.13 -0.14
N ILE A 146 3.55 -16.74 0.31
CA ILE A 146 3.54 -17.99 1.08
C ILE A 146 3.30 -17.75 2.57
N LEU A 147 4.08 -16.84 3.17
CA LEU A 147 4.10 -16.69 4.63
C LEU A 147 3.04 -15.71 5.15
N PHE A 148 2.77 -14.65 4.38
CA PHE A 148 1.86 -13.59 4.79
C PHE A 148 0.72 -13.43 3.79
N ARG A 149 0.07 -14.55 3.45
CA ARG A 149 -1.06 -14.56 2.52
C ARG A 149 -2.08 -13.50 2.94
N PRO A 150 -2.27 -12.42 2.16
CA PRO A 150 -3.07 -11.31 2.63
C PRO A 150 -4.55 -11.71 2.61
N ASN A 151 -5.17 -11.74 3.78
CA ASN A 151 -6.61 -11.90 3.92
C ASN A 151 -7.15 -10.71 4.72
N TYR A 152 -7.57 -9.69 4.00
CA TYR A 152 -8.17 -8.48 4.55
C TYR A 152 -9.67 -8.63 4.74
N MET A 153 -10.29 -9.74 4.32
CA MET A 153 -11.75 -9.91 4.36
C MET A 153 -12.31 -9.89 5.78
N SER A 154 -11.65 -10.53 6.74
CA SER A 154 -12.05 -10.49 8.15
C SER A 154 -11.90 -9.08 8.72
N GLU A 155 -10.76 -8.44 8.46
CA GLU A 155 -10.47 -7.07 8.90
C GLU A 155 -11.45 -6.05 8.30
N LEU A 156 -11.81 -6.20 7.03
CA LEU A 156 -12.85 -5.42 6.34
C LEU A 156 -14.21 -5.56 7.02
N LYS A 157 -14.65 -6.79 7.30
CA LYS A 157 -15.94 -7.03 7.95
C LYS A 157 -15.98 -6.42 9.35
N THR A 158 -14.93 -6.61 10.14
CA THR A 158 -14.83 -6.07 11.49
C THR A 158 -14.84 -4.54 11.47
N ASN A 159 -13.95 -3.92 10.69
CA ASN A 159 -13.89 -2.45 10.60
C ASN A 159 -15.21 -1.86 10.07
N LEU A 160 -15.81 -2.47 9.03
CA LEU A 160 -17.10 -2.02 8.52
C LEU A 160 -18.20 -2.10 9.58
N SER A 161 -18.26 -3.20 10.35
CA SER A 161 -19.27 -3.36 11.40
C SER A 161 -19.12 -2.37 12.54
N GLN A 162 -17.88 -2.06 12.93
CA GLN A 162 -17.57 -1.07 13.97
C GLN A 162 -17.91 0.35 13.50
N THR A 163 -17.43 0.75 12.33
CA THR A 163 -17.73 2.07 11.75
C THR A 163 -19.22 2.25 11.50
N TYR A 164 -19.92 1.19 11.10
CA TYR A 164 -21.37 1.19 10.96
C TYR A 164 -22.06 1.50 12.29
N ALA A 165 -21.68 0.81 13.37
CA ALA A 165 -22.27 1.02 14.69
C ALA A 165 -22.02 2.45 15.17
N SER A 166 -20.79 2.96 14.99
CA SER A 166 -20.43 4.33 15.36
C SER A 166 -21.25 5.37 14.59
N ILE A 167 -21.34 5.26 13.26
CA ILE A 167 -22.15 6.18 12.42
C ILE A 167 -23.61 6.16 12.86
N LEU A 168 -24.18 4.99 13.14
CA LEU A 168 -25.58 4.88 13.55
C LEU A 168 -25.84 5.53 14.92
N THR A 169 -24.93 5.35 15.87
CA THR A 169 -25.01 6.01 17.18
C THR A 169 -24.93 7.53 17.03
N GLN A 170 -23.97 8.04 16.26
CA GLN A 170 -23.80 9.48 16.06
C GLN A 170 -24.97 10.10 15.28
N ALA A 171 -25.46 9.43 14.24
CA ALA A 171 -26.58 9.91 13.44
C ALA A 171 -27.87 10.06 14.28
N ARG A 172 -28.09 9.18 15.26
CA ARG A 172 -29.20 9.30 16.22
C ARG A 172 -29.03 10.50 17.16
N LEU A 173 -27.83 10.75 17.66
CA LEU A 173 -27.56 11.90 18.52
C LEU A 173 -27.78 13.24 17.77
N VAL A 174 -27.42 13.27 16.48
CA VAL A 174 -27.68 14.40 15.58
C VAL A 174 -29.19 14.59 15.37
N LEU A 175 -29.95 13.52 15.11
CA LEU A 175 -31.42 13.59 14.99
C LEU A 175 -32.11 14.07 16.28
N ASP A 176 -31.63 13.62 17.44
CA ASP A 176 -32.13 14.04 18.75
C ASP A 176 -31.78 15.51 19.08
N ARG A 177 -31.06 16.23 18.20
CA ARG A 177 -30.55 17.59 18.40
C ARG A 177 -29.68 17.74 19.66
N LYS A 178 -29.05 16.65 20.11
CA LYS A 178 -28.25 16.60 21.34
C LYS A 178 -26.76 16.94 21.12
N VAL A 179 -26.34 17.16 19.88
CA VAL A 179 -24.92 17.35 19.53
C VAL A 179 -24.67 18.81 19.15
N ARG A 180 -23.63 19.41 19.75
CA ARG A 180 -23.13 20.73 19.35
C ARG A 180 -22.24 20.60 18.12
N THR A 181 -22.27 21.60 17.25
CA THR A 181 -21.43 21.70 16.05
C THR A 181 -19.94 21.50 16.35
N SER A 182 -19.45 22.04 17.48
CA SER A 182 -18.06 21.93 17.94
C SER A 182 -17.60 20.50 18.19
N ASP A 183 -18.51 19.64 18.66
CA ASP A 183 -18.19 18.28 19.09
C ASP A 183 -18.32 17.30 17.92
N LEU A 184 -19.13 17.64 16.90
CA LEU A 184 -19.37 16.77 15.75
C LEU A 184 -18.20 16.74 14.75
N LEU A 185 -17.52 17.87 14.53
CA LEU A 185 -16.39 18.00 13.61
C LEU A 185 -15.24 17.00 13.84
N PRO A 186 -14.67 16.87 15.06
CA PRO A 186 -13.62 15.88 15.30
C PRO A 186 -14.13 14.45 15.16
N LEU A 187 -15.42 14.21 15.47
CA LEU A 187 -16.05 12.91 15.35
C LEU A 187 -16.28 12.50 13.88
N THR A 188 -16.77 13.40 13.03
CA THR A 188 -16.96 13.12 11.60
C THR A 188 -15.63 12.85 10.92
N ALA A 189 -14.59 13.64 11.22
CA ALA A 189 -13.23 13.40 10.74
C ALA A 189 -12.69 12.01 11.14
N SER A 190 -12.94 11.56 12.37
CA SER A 190 -12.54 10.21 12.82
C SER A 190 -13.27 9.08 12.07
N LEU A 191 -14.54 9.30 11.73
CA LEU A 191 -15.36 8.37 10.95
C LEU A 191 -14.92 8.35 9.49
N GLU A 192 -14.57 9.49 8.90
CA GLU A 192 -13.97 9.59 7.57
C GLU A 192 -12.67 8.80 7.49
N ALA A 193 -11.75 9.01 8.43
CA ALA A 193 -10.50 8.25 8.50
C ALA A 193 -10.74 6.73 8.59
N SER A 194 -11.78 6.32 9.32
CA SER A 194 -12.19 4.91 9.40
C SER A 194 -12.72 4.37 8.06
N LEU A 195 -13.52 5.16 7.34
CA LEU A 195 -14.04 4.82 6.01
C LEU A 195 -12.92 4.79 4.96
N ASP A 196 -11.92 5.67 5.06
CA ASP A 196 -10.72 5.64 4.21
C ASP A 196 -9.90 4.38 4.47
N LYS A 197 -9.68 4.01 5.74
CA LYS A 197 -9.02 2.75 6.09
C LYS A 197 -9.74 1.53 5.49
N ILE A 198 -11.06 1.47 5.56
CA ILE A 198 -11.85 0.39 4.95
C ILE A 198 -11.69 0.41 3.41
N GLN A 199 -11.64 1.59 2.79
CA GLN A 199 -11.41 1.71 1.35
C GLN A 199 -10.04 1.14 0.95
N THR A 200 -8.97 1.51 1.66
CA THR A 200 -7.61 1.00 1.41
C THR A 200 -7.56 -0.52 1.54
N LEU A 201 -8.16 -1.09 2.58
CA LEU A 201 -8.25 -2.54 2.76
C LEU A 201 -9.03 -3.23 1.64
N LEU A 202 -10.08 -2.57 1.11
CA LEU A 202 -10.88 -3.08 0.00
C LEU A 202 -10.06 -3.12 -1.29
N GLU A 203 -9.26 -2.08 -1.54
CA GLU A 203 -8.34 -2.00 -2.67
C GLU A 203 -7.28 -3.10 -2.58
N TYR A 204 -6.67 -3.31 -1.41
CA TYR A 204 -5.71 -4.41 -1.21
C TYR A 204 -6.33 -5.78 -1.45
N GLN A 205 -7.50 -6.03 -0.86
CA GLN A 205 -8.21 -7.29 -1.08
C GLN A 205 -8.57 -7.50 -2.55
N SER A 206 -8.97 -6.45 -3.26
CA SER A 206 -9.32 -6.52 -4.69
C SER A 206 -8.11 -6.83 -5.58
N ALA A 207 -6.93 -6.30 -5.23
CA ALA A 207 -5.69 -6.55 -5.97
C ALA A 207 -5.24 -8.02 -5.83
N ASP A 208 -5.32 -8.60 -4.63
CA ASP A 208 -4.92 -10.00 -4.41
C ASP A 208 -5.88 -11.01 -5.07
N LEU A 209 -7.15 -10.66 -5.27
CA LEU A 209 -8.10 -11.55 -5.96
C LEU A 209 -7.73 -11.81 -7.42
N ARG A 210 -6.93 -10.94 -8.06
CA ARG A 210 -6.44 -11.13 -9.44
C ARG A 210 -5.51 -12.34 -9.58
N PHE A 211 -4.84 -12.75 -8.50
CA PHE A 211 -3.93 -13.90 -8.46
C PHE A 211 -4.60 -15.19 -7.97
N LYS A 212 -5.85 -15.11 -7.52
CA LYS A 212 -6.64 -16.27 -7.08
C LYS A 212 -7.51 -16.72 -8.26
N ARG A 213 -7.70 -18.05 -8.46
CA ARG A 213 -8.88 -18.57 -9.19
C ARG A 213 -10.12 -18.12 -8.40
N THR A 214 -10.64 -16.96 -8.73
CA THR A 214 -11.66 -16.31 -7.92
C THR A 214 -13.03 -16.88 -8.25
N SER A 215 -13.74 -17.35 -7.23
CA SER A 215 -15.16 -17.65 -7.39
C SER A 215 -15.92 -16.33 -7.55
N PHE A 216 -16.92 -16.31 -8.43
CA PHE A 216 -17.86 -15.19 -8.57
C PHE A 216 -18.47 -14.76 -7.22
N ALA A 217 -18.55 -15.67 -6.25
CA ALA A 217 -19.01 -15.36 -4.89
C ALA A 217 -18.09 -14.35 -4.16
N ASP A 218 -16.77 -14.47 -4.28
CA ASP A 218 -15.80 -13.57 -3.61
C ASP A 218 -15.91 -12.15 -4.18
N LEU A 219 -16.07 -12.03 -5.51
CA LEU A 219 -16.28 -10.75 -6.19
C LEU A 219 -17.59 -10.08 -5.77
N ARG A 220 -18.69 -10.85 -5.67
CA ARG A 220 -19.98 -10.34 -5.17
C ARG A 220 -19.86 -9.82 -3.75
N LYS A 221 -19.15 -10.52 -2.86
CA LYS A 221 -18.90 -10.07 -1.47
C LYS A 221 -18.20 -8.71 -1.45
N LEU A 222 -17.16 -8.50 -2.27
CA LEU A 222 -16.48 -7.20 -2.35
C LEU A 222 -17.35 -6.08 -2.90
N VAL A 223 -18.13 -6.35 -3.97
CA VAL A 223 -19.07 -5.36 -4.53
C VAL A 223 -20.10 -4.94 -3.47
N THR A 224 -20.59 -5.88 -2.67
CA THR A 224 -21.51 -5.59 -1.56
C THR A 224 -20.85 -4.69 -0.51
N ILE A 225 -19.63 -5.00 -0.06
CA ILE A 225 -18.88 -4.17 0.90
C ILE A 225 -18.67 -2.75 0.33
N LYS A 226 -18.30 -2.62 -0.95
CA LYS A 226 -18.14 -1.32 -1.63
C LYS A 226 -19.43 -0.49 -1.59
N LYS A 227 -20.59 -1.12 -1.86
CA LYS A 227 -21.90 -0.46 -1.78
C LYS A 227 -22.20 0.02 -0.36
N HIS A 228 -21.89 -0.78 0.66
CA HIS A 228 -22.07 -0.37 2.06
C HIS A 228 -21.17 0.79 2.45
N LEU A 229 -19.90 0.78 2.04
CA LEU A 229 -18.96 1.86 2.28
C LEU A 229 -19.46 3.19 1.68
N GLN A 230 -19.88 3.17 0.42
CA GLN A 230 -20.45 4.35 -0.25
C GLN A 230 -21.71 4.85 0.43
N PHE A 231 -22.54 3.93 0.93
CA PHE A 231 -23.75 4.28 1.64
C PHE A 231 -23.46 4.95 2.98
N LEU A 232 -22.48 4.45 3.75
CA LEU A 232 -22.04 5.07 5.01
C LEU A 232 -21.42 6.45 4.80
N ARG A 233 -20.57 6.63 3.78
CA ARG A 233 -20.03 7.95 3.39
C ARG A 233 -21.16 8.97 3.11
N ARG A 234 -22.22 8.55 2.41
CA ARG A 234 -23.36 9.43 2.15
C ARG A 234 -24.10 9.88 3.40
N ILE A 235 -24.17 9.04 4.45
CA ILE A 235 -24.79 9.43 5.73
C ILE A 235 -23.90 10.42 6.45
N LEU A 236 -22.58 10.19 6.44
CA LEU A 236 -21.62 11.09 7.06
C LEU A 236 -21.71 12.50 6.49
N ILE A 237 -21.74 12.61 5.16
CA ILE A 237 -21.96 13.89 4.45
C ILE A 237 -23.27 14.55 4.90
N TYR A 238 -24.37 13.80 5.00
CA TYR A 238 -25.64 14.39 5.45
C TYR A 238 -25.64 14.80 6.93
N MET A 239 -24.95 14.08 7.81
CA MET A 239 -24.79 14.51 9.21
C MET A 239 -24.05 15.84 9.28
N GLU A 240 -22.98 15.97 8.51
CA GLU A 240 -22.18 17.19 8.44
C GLU A 240 -22.98 18.36 7.86
N THR A 241 -23.68 18.14 6.74
CA THR A 241 -24.54 19.17 6.12
C THR A 241 -25.68 19.59 7.04
N ALA A 242 -26.37 18.65 7.71
CA ALA A 242 -27.48 18.96 8.61
C ALA A 242 -27.07 19.85 9.79
N VAL A 243 -25.80 19.74 10.22
CA VAL A 243 -25.28 20.51 11.34
C VAL A 243 -24.70 21.86 10.88
N HIS A 244 -24.08 21.92 9.70
CA HIS A 244 -23.49 23.16 9.17
C HIS A 244 -24.44 24.08 8.42
N SER A 245 -25.54 23.59 7.82
CA SER A 245 -26.41 24.46 7.01
C SER A 245 -27.06 25.53 7.87
N GLN A 246 -26.94 26.81 7.48
CA GLN A 246 -27.59 27.91 8.20
C GLN A 246 -29.10 27.99 7.87
N ASP A 247 -29.51 27.43 6.73
CA ASP A 247 -30.90 27.37 6.27
C ASP A 247 -31.70 26.27 7.01
N GLU A 248 -32.77 26.68 7.67
CA GLU A 248 -33.67 25.82 8.44
C GLU A 248 -34.45 24.83 7.55
N HIS A 249 -34.74 25.18 6.30
CA HIS A 249 -35.41 24.32 5.35
C HIS A 249 -34.48 23.19 4.88
N GLU A 250 -33.22 23.52 4.55
CA GLU A 250 -32.19 22.54 4.21
C GLU A 250 -31.87 21.60 5.39
N ARG A 251 -31.82 22.13 6.62
CA ARG A 251 -31.65 21.32 7.84
C ARG A 251 -32.76 20.29 7.96
N THR A 252 -34.00 20.73 7.84
CA THR A 252 -35.18 19.87 8.01
C THR A 252 -35.24 18.78 6.94
N LEU A 253 -34.94 19.12 5.69
CA LEU A 253 -34.82 18.15 4.59
C LEU A 253 -33.70 17.13 4.85
N CYS A 254 -32.54 17.59 5.32
CA CYS A 254 -31.43 16.71 5.67
C CYS A 254 -31.78 15.74 6.81
N TYR A 255 -32.49 16.21 7.86
CA TYR A 255 -32.96 15.34 8.93
C TYR A 255 -33.94 14.27 8.45
N GLN A 256 -34.91 14.64 7.59
CA GLN A 256 -35.84 13.68 6.99
C GLN A 256 -35.13 12.64 6.12
N LEU A 257 -34.16 13.08 5.31
CA LEU A 257 -33.36 12.18 4.47
C LEU A 257 -32.46 11.27 5.32
N LEU A 258 -31.87 11.80 6.39
CA LEU A 258 -31.04 11.05 7.32
C LEU A 258 -31.86 9.96 8.02
N ASP A 259 -33.03 10.30 8.55
CA ASP A 259 -33.91 9.34 9.23
C ASP A 259 -34.38 8.23 8.27
N SER A 260 -34.82 8.60 7.06
CA SER A 260 -35.21 7.61 6.04
C SER A 260 -34.06 6.66 5.67
N LYS A 261 -32.82 7.15 5.64
CA LYS A 261 -31.62 6.34 5.36
C LYS A 261 -31.23 5.46 6.56
N ILE A 262 -31.42 5.93 7.78
CA ILE A 262 -31.18 5.15 9.01
C ILE A 262 -32.20 4.02 9.14
N GLN A 263 -33.47 4.26 8.81
CA GLN A 263 -34.50 3.20 8.79
C GLN A 263 -34.16 2.14 7.74
N LYS A 264 -33.75 2.55 6.53
CA LYS A 264 -33.27 1.62 5.48
C LYS A 264 -32.02 0.85 5.90
N LEU A 265 -31.14 1.46 6.69
CA LEU A 265 -29.97 0.78 7.28
C LEU A 265 -30.38 -0.29 8.28
N GLN A 266 -31.24 0.06 9.24
CA GLN A 266 -31.70 -0.84 10.28
C GLN A 266 -32.44 -2.04 9.68
N ALA A 267 -33.28 -1.82 8.66
CA ALA A 267 -33.94 -2.90 7.92
C ALA A 267 -32.95 -3.83 7.21
N LYS A 268 -31.83 -3.29 6.70
CA LYS A 268 -30.77 -4.08 6.04
C LYS A 268 -29.71 -4.64 7.00
N ARG A 269 -29.81 -4.34 8.31
CA ARG A 269 -28.86 -4.79 9.32
C ARG A 269 -28.73 -6.32 9.34
N HIS A 270 -29.84 -7.06 9.19
CA HIS A 270 -29.80 -8.53 9.17
C HIS A 270 -29.10 -9.14 7.94
N LEU A 271 -29.12 -8.45 6.79
CA LEU A 271 -28.43 -8.91 5.57
C LEU A 271 -26.91 -8.69 5.64
N LEU A 272 -26.46 -7.69 6.39
CA LEU A 272 -25.04 -7.40 6.63
C LEU A 272 -24.34 -8.48 7.49
N TYR A 273 -25.07 -9.10 8.43
CA TYR A 273 -24.57 -10.19 9.27
C TYR A 273 -24.77 -11.60 8.67
N SER A 274 -25.53 -11.71 7.57
CA SER A 274 -25.83 -12.99 6.88
C SER A 274 -24.74 -13.41 5.88
N VAL A 275 -23.73 -12.58 5.63
CA VAL A 275 -22.56 -12.96 4.82
C VAL A 275 -21.59 -13.82 5.65
N LYS A 276 -22.02 -15.02 6.05
CA LYS A 276 -21.11 -16.12 6.36
C LYS A 276 -20.53 -16.63 5.03
#